data_AF-A0A3F3A215-F1
#
_entry.id   AF-A0A3F3A215-F1
#
_cell.length_a   1.000
_cell.length_b   1.000
_cell.length_c   1.000
_cell.angle_alpha   90.00
_cell.angle_beta   90.00
_cell.angle_gamma   90.00
#
_symmetry.space_group_name_H-M   'P 1'
#
loop_
_entity.id
_entity.type
_entity.pdbx_description
1 polymer ?
#
loop_
_entity_poly.entity_id
_entity_poly.type
_entity_poly.pdbx_seq_one_letter_code
_entity_poly.pdbx_strand_id
1 'polypeptide(L)'
;MNENLKNAEGKIKREHEEFKEEIGEMKPMQIYTMAGVIIFTEATVYHINQLICEELADLIASNNATLKGAVQYIISQVRNKYGQMGDLPVEEFHQLIWDYYNIDHAAAKKAMEERTKKMEERKKEIIKQGKDNTLKKKNNQINIIDVLNTSTSNKTKAKANSDDVEIKIDDIEEHVEQIPAPKAGPLQVSLFDL
;
A
#
# COMPACT_ATOMS: atom_id res chain seq x y z
N MET A 1 27.51 29.79 -8.92
CA MET A 1 26.43 28.90 -8.45
C MET A 1 26.39 27.74 -9.42
N ASN A 2 26.69 26.53 -8.94
CA ASN A 2 26.76 25.31 -9.73
C ASN A 2 25.42 25.04 -10.42
N GLU A 3 25.45 24.57 -11.67
CA GLU A 3 24.26 24.30 -12.48
C GLU A 3 23.39 23.21 -11.83
N ASN A 4 24.01 22.22 -11.19
CA ASN A 4 23.31 21.15 -10.48
C ASN A 4 22.55 21.65 -9.25
N LEU A 5 23.13 22.59 -8.49
CA LEU A 5 22.47 23.24 -7.37
C LEU A 5 21.19 23.96 -7.81
N LYS A 6 21.26 24.77 -8.87
CA LYS A 6 20.09 25.45 -9.44
C LYS A 6 19.03 24.47 -9.95
N ASN A 7 19.46 23.38 -10.57
CA ASN A 7 18.56 22.36 -11.10
C ASN A 7 17.82 21.62 -9.97
N ALA A 8 18.52 21.28 -8.89
CA ALA A 8 17.93 20.65 -7.71
C ALA A 8 16.94 21.58 -7.01
N GLU A 9 17.32 22.85 -6.74
CA GLU A 9 16.41 23.86 -6.17
C GLU A 9 15.17 24.05 -7.07
N GLY A 10 15.37 24.18 -8.39
CA GLY A 10 14.29 24.33 -9.35
C GLY A 10 13.35 23.13 -9.38
N LYS A 11 13.89 21.91 -9.27
CA LYS A 11 13.11 20.67 -9.21
C LYS A 11 12.27 20.60 -7.93
N ILE A 12 12.87 20.83 -6.77
CA ILE A 12 12.16 20.81 -5.48
C ILE A 12 11.07 21.87 -5.46
N LYS A 13 11.37 23.08 -5.96
CA LYS A 13 10.38 24.15 -6.07
C LYS A 13 9.21 23.75 -6.96
N ARG A 14 9.47 23.19 -8.14
CA ARG A 14 8.41 22.73 -9.05
C ARG A 14 7.54 21.65 -8.41
N GLU A 15 8.14 20.61 -7.83
CA GLU A 15 7.39 19.53 -7.18
C GLU A 15 6.62 20.01 -5.94
N HIS A 16 7.14 21.03 -5.23
CA HIS A 16 6.44 21.66 -4.11
C HIS A 16 5.22 22.47 -4.58
N GLU A 17 5.34 23.23 -5.66
CA GLU A 17 4.19 23.96 -6.22
C GLU A 17 3.13 23.02 -6.78
N GLU A 18 3.51 21.96 -7.49
CA GLU A 18 2.57 20.91 -7.94
C GLU A 18 1.80 20.32 -6.75
N PHE A 19 2.47 20.08 -5.63
CA PHE A 19 1.83 19.60 -4.39
C PHE A 19 0.87 20.64 -3.77
N LYS A 20 1.23 21.93 -3.76
CA LYS A 20 0.36 22.99 -3.25
C LYS A 20 -0.88 23.19 -4.11
N GLU A 21 -0.73 23.09 -5.44
CA GLU A 21 -1.85 23.12 -6.37
C GLU A 21 -2.79 21.93 -6.09
N GLU A 22 -2.24 20.72 -5.90
CA GLU A 22 -3.04 19.54 -5.54
C GLU A 22 -3.84 19.80 -4.24
N ILE A 23 -3.22 20.37 -3.21
CA ILE A 23 -3.91 20.71 -1.95
C ILE A 23 -5.01 21.77 -2.17
N GLY A 24 -4.75 22.78 -3.01
CA GLY A 24 -5.69 23.87 -3.30
C GLY A 24 -7.01 23.39 -3.91
N GLU A 25 -6.99 22.24 -4.59
CA GLU A 25 -8.17 21.62 -5.18
C GLU A 25 -8.93 20.67 -4.23
N MET A 26 -8.35 20.36 -3.06
CA MET A 26 -8.93 19.39 -2.12
C MET A 26 -10.07 19.96 -1.27
N LYS A 27 -11.02 19.09 -0.92
CA LYS A 27 -12.05 19.41 0.08
C LYS A 27 -11.44 19.43 1.50
N PRO A 28 -12.00 20.20 2.45
CA PRO A 28 -11.49 20.29 3.83
C PRO A 28 -11.25 18.94 4.52
N MET A 29 -12.12 17.96 4.30
CA MET A 29 -11.98 16.61 4.89
C MET A 29 -10.75 15.87 4.34
N GLN A 30 -10.41 16.05 3.07
CA GLN A 30 -9.22 15.45 2.45
C GLN A 30 -7.95 16.11 3.01
N ILE A 31 -7.96 17.44 3.15
CA ILE A 31 -6.87 18.20 3.78
C ILE A 31 -6.63 17.69 5.21
N TYR A 32 -7.70 17.52 6.00
CA TYR A 32 -7.59 16.97 7.36
C TYR A 32 -6.97 15.57 7.37
N THR A 33 -7.39 14.70 6.44
CA THR A 33 -6.87 13.33 6.32
C THR A 33 -5.39 13.31 5.90
N MET A 34 -4.96 14.31 5.13
CA MET A 34 -3.59 14.46 4.65
C MET A 34 -2.70 15.36 5.51
N ALA A 35 -3.20 15.89 6.64
CA ALA A 35 -2.49 16.88 7.43
C ALA A 35 -1.07 16.45 7.81
N GLY A 36 -0.87 15.17 8.16
CA GLY A 36 0.46 14.61 8.41
C GLY A 36 1.38 14.71 7.19
N VAL A 37 0.89 14.33 6.01
CA VAL A 37 1.67 14.42 4.76
C VAL A 37 2.04 15.88 4.46
N ILE A 38 1.10 16.81 4.63
CA ILE A 38 1.33 18.24 4.40
C ILE A 38 2.45 18.77 5.30
N ILE A 39 2.37 18.48 6.60
CA ILE A 39 3.38 18.91 7.58
C ILE A 39 4.76 18.34 7.22
N PHE A 40 4.83 17.03 6.91
CA PHE A 40 6.09 16.41 6.52
C PHE A 40 6.64 16.96 5.20
N THR A 41 5.79 17.29 4.22
CA THR A 41 6.24 17.92 2.98
C THR A 41 6.88 19.27 3.25
N GLU A 42 6.22 20.16 4.00
CA GLU A 42 6.77 21.48 4.32
C GLU A 42 8.08 21.38 5.12
N ALA A 43 8.15 20.48 6.11
CA ALA A 43 9.37 20.23 6.86
C ALA A 43 10.51 19.69 5.97
N THR A 44 10.18 18.77 5.05
CA THR A 44 11.14 18.19 4.12
C THR A 44 11.71 19.25 3.18
N VAL A 45 10.87 20.09 2.58
CA VAL A 45 11.32 21.19 1.71
C VAL A 45 12.19 22.18 2.48
N TYR A 46 11.77 22.57 3.68
CA TYR A 46 12.54 23.47 4.53
C TYR A 46 13.95 22.93 4.81
N HIS A 47 14.04 21.67 5.25
CA HIS A 47 15.33 21.07 5.60
C HIS A 47 16.18 20.74 4.37
N ILE A 48 15.59 20.36 3.22
CA ILE A 48 16.34 20.23 1.97
C ILE A 48 17.01 21.56 1.64
N ASN A 49 16.28 22.68 1.69
CA ASN A 49 16.84 24.00 1.37
C ASN A 49 17.95 24.43 2.35
N GLN A 50 17.94 23.94 3.59
CA GLN A 50 19.02 24.17 4.55
C GLN A 50 20.25 23.28 4.29
N LEU A 51 20.02 22.04 3.88
CA LEU A 51 21.05 21.02 3.69
C LEU A 51 21.68 21.07 2.30
N ILE A 52 21.07 21.78 1.35
CA ILE A 52 21.42 21.65 -0.05
C ILE A 52 22.89 22.03 -0.29
N CYS A 53 23.64 21.04 -0.72
CA CYS A 53 25.04 21.11 -1.11
C CYS A 53 25.21 20.45 -2.48
N GLU A 54 26.40 20.46 -3.05
CA GLU A 54 26.64 19.87 -4.38
C GLU A 54 26.30 18.37 -4.43
N GLU A 55 26.69 17.61 -3.40
CA GLU A 55 26.43 16.17 -3.31
C GLU A 55 24.93 15.87 -3.26
N LEU A 56 24.18 16.57 -2.39
CA LEU A 56 22.73 16.38 -2.30
C LEU A 56 22.02 16.83 -3.58
N ALA A 57 22.50 17.90 -4.21
CA ALA A 57 21.93 18.42 -5.45
C ALA A 57 22.05 17.40 -6.60
N ASP A 58 23.19 16.70 -6.70
CA ASP A 58 23.38 15.65 -7.70
C ASP A 58 22.40 14.49 -7.51
N LEU A 59 22.17 14.08 -6.26
CA LEU A 59 21.20 13.03 -5.93
C LEU A 59 19.76 13.45 -6.23
N ILE A 60 19.38 14.68 -5.85
CA ILE A 60 18.06 15.26 -6.12
C ILE A 60 17.82 15.40 -7.62
N ALA A 61 18.84 15.76 -8.41
CA ALA A 61 18.71 15.93 -9.85
C ALA A 61 18.35 14.64 -10.59
N SER A 62 18.51 13.46 -9.98
CA SER A 62 18.10 12.19 -10.57
C SER A 62 16.59 12.13 -10.83
N ASN A 63 16.16 11.73 -12.03
CA ASN A 63 14.72 11.71 -12.38
C ASN A 63 13.87 10.72 -11.57
N ASN A 64 14.50 9.74 -10.92
CA ASN A 64 13.77 8.69 -10.21
C ASN A 64 13.51 9.03 -8.73
N ALA A 65 14.26 9.97 -8.16
CA ALA A 65 14.02 10.48 -6.81
C ALA A 65 13.04 11.66 -6.87
N THR A 66 11.94 11.59 -6.13
CA THR A 66 10.95 12.69 -6.04
C THR A 66 10.78 13.15 -4.59
N LEU A 67 10.38 14.41 -4.39
CA LEU A 67 9.98 14.97 -3.11
C LEU A 67 8.86 14.15 -2.47
N LYS A 68 7.84 13.78 -3.26
CA LYS A 68 6.75 12.93 -2.78
C LYS A 68 7.24 11.60 -2.24
N GLY A 69 8.18 10.95 -2.94
CA GLY A 69 8.77 9.70 -2.45
C GLY A 69 9.63 9.91 -1.20
N ALA A 70 10.35 11.03 -1.09
CA ALA A 70 11.15 11.37 0.09
C ALA A 70 10.25 11.49 1.33
N VAL A 71 9.16 12.25 1.20
CA VAL A 71 8.15 12.41 2.25
C VAL A 71 7.53 11.08 2.66
N GLN A 72 7.15 10.24 1.69
CA GLN A 72 6.59 8.92 1.97
C GLN A 72 7.59 8.01 2.69
N TYR A 73 8.86 8.05 2.29
CA TYR A 73 9.94 7.33 2.95
C TYR A 73 10.11 7.79 4.40
N ILE A 74 10.25 9.10 4.62
CA ILE A 74 10.43 9.69 5.96
C ILE A 74 9.25 9.30 6.86
N ILE A 75 8.01 9.51 6.43
CA ILE A 75 6.81 9.16 7.20
C ILE A 75 6.82 7.66 7.56
N SER A 76 7.18 6.79 6.62
CA SER A 76 7.28 5.35 6.86
C SER A 76 8.32 5.02 7.94
N GLN A 77 9.52 5.57 7.84
CA GLN A 77 10.58 5.34 8.83
C GLN A 77 10.21 5.86 10.21
N VAL A 78 9.65 7.07 10.28
CA VAL A 78 9.21 7.68 11.54
C VAL A 78 8.11 6.85 12.18
N ARG A 79 7.12 6.41 11.41
CA ARG A 79 6.03 5.56 11.92
C ARG A 79 6.55 4.20 12.40
N ASN A 80 7.53 3.62 11.73
CA ASN A 80 8.10 2.34 12.13
C ASN A 80 8.90 2.45 13.44
N LYS A 81 9.59 3.56 13.66
CA LYS A 81 10.45 3.76 14.83
C LYS A 81 9.69 4.32 16.04
N TYR A 82 8.88 5.35 15.82
CA TYR A 82 8.21 6.12 16.87
C TYR A 82 6.71 5.80 16.99
N GLY A 83 6.14 5.05 16.05
CA GLY A 83 4.69 4.77 16.06
C GLY A 83 3.88 6.04 15.78
N GLN A 84 2.95 6.37 16.68
CA GLN A 84 2.09 7.56 16.59
C GLN A 84 2.53 8.69 17.52
N MET A 85 3.54 8.46 18.37
CA MET A 85 3.96 9.40 19.41
C MET A 85 5.47 9.43 19.53
N GLY A 86 6.05 10.62 19.61
CA GLY A 86 7.48 10.80 19.82
C GLY A 86 7.99 12.02 19.08
N ASP A 87 9.02 12.64 19.65
CA ASP A 87 9.72 13.74 19.00
C ASP A 87 10.76 13.16 18.05
N LEU A 88 10.75 13.65 16.82
CA LEU A 88 11.74 13.29 15.80
C LEU A 88 12.90 14.29 15.86
N PRO A 89 14.10 13.88 16.27
CA PRO A 89 15.26 14.78 16.30
C PRO A 89 15.59 15.30 14.90
N VAL A 90 16.05 16.55 14.82
CA VAL A 90 16.36 17.22 13.54
C VAL A 90 17.48 16.50 12.80
N GLU A 91 18.51 16.04 13.50
CA GLU A 91 19.65 15.32 12.92
C GLU A 91 19.20 13.99 12.29
N GLU A 92 18.25 13.31 12.93
CA GLU A 92 17.66 12.09 12.36
C GLU A 92 16.79 12.41 11.15
N PHE A 93 16.02 13.50 11.18
CA PHE A 93 15.26 13.95 10.02
C PHE A 93 16.18 14.23 8.81
N HIS A 94 17.32 14.89 9.05
CA HIS A 94 18.34 15.15 8.03
C HIS A 94 18.90 13.85 7.47
N GLN A 95 19.21 12.88 8.34
CA GLN A 95 19.69 11.56 7.90
C GLN A 95 18.65 10.86 7.00
N LEU A 96 17.37 10.92 7.34
CA LEU A 96 16.31 10.30 6.53
C LEU A 96 16.17 10.94 5.14
N ILE A 97 16.41 12.25 5.00
CA ILE A 97 16.48 12.91 3.69
C ILE A 97 17.62 12.31 2.87
N TRP A 98 18.82 12.26 3.45
CA TRP A 98 20.00 11.70 2.79
C TRP A 98 19.83 10.22 2.43
N ASP A 99 19.29 9.42 3.34
CA ASP A 99 19.06 8.00 3.14
C ASP A 99 18.15 7.77 1.93
N TYR A 100 17.07 8.54 1.80
CA TYR A 100 16.17 8.42 0.67
C TYR A 100 16.87 8.73 -0.66
N TYR A 101 17.53 9.88 -0.76
CA TYR A 101 18.15 10.32 -2.01
C TYR A 101 19.39 9.49 -2.41
N ASN A 102 19.99 8.78 -1.46
CA ASN A 102 21.05 7.80 -1.72
C ASN A 102 20.55 6.44 -2.24
N ILE A 103 19.24 6.17 -2.21
CA ILE A 103 18.69 4.93 -2.74
C ILE A 103 18.87 4.89 -4.26
N ASP A 104 19.34 3.76 -4.79
CA ASP A 104 19.24 3.48 -6.23
C ASP A 104 17.78 3.22 -6.60
N HIS A 105 17.05 4.31 -6.89
CA HIS A 105 15.64 4.26 -7.25
C HIS A 105 15.37 3.49 -8.55
N ALA A 106 16.35 3.44 -9.47
CA ALA A 106 16.21 2.69 -10.70
C ALA A 106 16.23 1.17 -10.42
N ALA A 107 17.17 0.72 -9.59
CA ALA A 107 17.23 -0.66 -9.13
C ALA A 107 16.01 -1.03 -8.28
N ALA A 108 15.57 -0.15 -7.37
CA ALA A 108 14.40 -0.37 -6.54
C ALA A 108 13.12 -0.52 -7.37
N LYS A 109 12.93 0.34 -8.38
CA LYS A 109 11.79 0.26 -9.30
C LYS A 109 11.78 -1.05 -10.08
N LYS A 110 12.94 -1.45 -10.63
CA LYS A 110 13.08 -2.72 -11.36
C LYS A 110 12.77 -3.93 -10.48
N ALA A 111 13.23 -3.93 -9.23
CA ALA A 111 12.95 -4.99 -8.26
C ALA A 111 11.46 -5.08 -7.91
N MET A 112 10.76 -3.94 -7.80
CA MET A 112 9.31 -3.94 -7.60
C MET A 112 8.56 -4.49 -8.82
N GLU A 113 8.91 -4.07 -10.02
CA GLU A 113 8.28 -4.57 -11.26
C GLU A 113 8.44 -6.09 -11.40
N GLU A 114 9.62 -6.62 -11.08
CA GLU A 114 9.87 -8.06 -11.10
C GLU A 114 9.05 -8.80 -10.03
N ARG A 115 8.94 -8.24 -8.83
CA ARG A 115 8.11 -8.80 -7.74
C ARG A 115 6.63 -8.82 -8.12
N THR A 116 6.14 -7.76 -8.77
CA THR A 116 4.75 -7.68 -9.23
C THR A 116 4.46 -8.72 -10.30
N LYS A 117 5.34 -8.86 -11.30
CA LYS A 117 5.26 -9.94 -12.31
C LYS A 117 5.20 -11.33 -11.67
N LYS A 118 6.11 -11.61 -10.73
CA LYS A 118 6.14 -12.89 -10.00
C LYS A 118 4.87 -13.13 -9.19
N MET A 119 4.30 -12.09 -8.58
CA MET A 119 3.04 -12.19 -7.84
C MET A 119 1.86 -12.49 -8.76
N GLU A 120 1.85 -11.90 -9.96
CA GLU A 120 0.80 -12.08 -10.94
C GLU A 120 0.86 -13.45 -11.64
N GLU A 121 2.07 -13.96 -11.88
CA GLU A 121 2.31 -15.35 -12.29
C GLU A 121 1.83 -16.33 -11.22
N ARG A 122 2.17 -16.10 -9.94
CA ARG A 122 1.67 -16.90 -8.82
C ARG A 122 0.14 -16.88 -8.72
N LYS A 123 -0.51 -15.72 -8.90
CA LYS A 123 -1.99 -15.63 -8.94
C LYS A 123 -2.57 -16.49 -10.06
N LYS A 124 -2.00 -16.44 -11.26
CA LYS A 124 -2.42 -17.25 -12.41
C LYS A 124 -2.24 -18.75 -12.16
N GLU A 125 -1.13 -19.16 -11.53
CA GLU A 125 -0.90 -20.54 -11.12
C GLU A 125 -1.89 -21.04 -10.05
N ILE A 126 -2.18 -20.22 -9.04
CA ILE A 126 -3.18 -20.55 -8.01
C ILE A 126 -4.57 -20.74 -8.64
N ILE A 127 -4.97 -19.88 -9.57
CA ILE A 127 -6.24 -20.01 -10.30
C ILE A 127 -6.26 -21.31 -11.14
N LYS A 128 -5.15 -21.66 -11.78
CA LYS A 128 -5.03 -22.89 -12.57
C LYS A 128 -5.11 -24.14 -11.67
N GLN A 129 -4.39 -24.15 -10.55
CA GLN A 129 -4.44 -25.24 -9.57
C GLN A 129 -5.81 -25.39 -8.91
N GLY A 130 -6.52 -24.28 -8.65
CA GLY A 130 -7.91 -24.31 -8.19
C GLY A 130 -8.84 -25.00 -9.19
N LYS A 131 -8.70 -24.70 -10.49
CA LYS A 131 -9.47 -25.38 -11.56
C LYS A 131 -9.15 -26.87 -11.65
N ASP A 132 -7.87 -27.25 -11.60
CA ASP A 132 -7.43 -28.64 -11.66
C ASP A 132 -7.92 -29.46 -10.44
N ASN A 133 -7.91 -28.87 -9.25
CA ASN A 133 -8.46 -29.51 -8.04
C ASN A 133 -9.99 -29.64 -8.09
N THR A 134 -10.69 -28.70 -8.71
CA THR A 134 -12.14 -28.76 -8.89
C THR A 134 -12.52 -29.85 -9.91
N LEU A 135 -11.73 -30.00 -10.98
CA LEU A 135 -11.84 -31.09 -11.97
C LEU A 135 -11.56 -32.46 -11.35
N LYS A 136 -10.52 -32.61 -10.51
CA LYS A 136 -10.25 -33.87 -9.80
C LYS A 136 -11.38 -34.25 -8.83
N LYS A 137 -11.98 -33.28 -8.14
CA LYS A 137 -13.10 -33.53 -7.22
C LYS A 137 -14.35 -34.01 -7.97
N LYS A 138 -14.63 -33.45 -9.15
CA LYS A 138 -15.72 -33.92 -10.04
C LYS A 138 -15.46 -35.34 -10.58
N ASN A 139 -14.25 -35.66 -11.02
CA ASN A 139 -13.93 -37.01 -11.51
C ASN A 139 -14.02 -38.09 -10.42
N ASN A 140 -13.61 -37.78 -9.18
CA ASN A 140 -13.78 -38.72 -8.07
C ASN A 140 -15.25 -38.93 -7.66
N GLN A 141 -16.11 -37.90 -7.77
CA GLN A 141 -17.55 -38.06 -7.53
C GLN A 141 -18.23 -38.89 -8.62
N ILE A 142 -17.87 -38.71 -9.90
CA ILE A 142 -18.40 -39.51 -11.01
C ILE A 142 -18.03 -40.99 -10.84
N ASN A 143 -16.78 -41.30 -10.48
CA ASN A 143 -16.36 -42.67 -10.19
C ASN A 143 -17.10 -43.32 -9.01
N ILE A 144 -17.52 -42.55 -7.99
CA ILE A 144 -18.29 -43.09 -6.86
C ILE A 144 -19.74 -43.40 -7.26
N ILE A 145 -20.37 -42.57 -8.10
CA ILE A 145 -21.75 -42.77 -8.56
C ILE A 145 -21.84 -44.00 -9.49
N ASP A 146 -20.86 -44.21 -10.37
CA ASP A 146 -20.83 -45.39 -11.25
C ASP A 146 -20.56 -46.70 -10.49
N VAL A 147 -19.79 -46.64 -9.40
CA VAL A 147 -19.56 -47.79 -8.50
C VAL A 147 -20.80 -48.12 -7.64
N LEU A 148 -21.60 -47.12 -7.25
CA LEU A 148 -22.84 -47.31 -6.48
C LEU A 148 -24.00 -47.88 -7.32
N ASN A 149 -24.00 -47.71 -8.65
CA ASN A 149 -25.09 -48.20 -9.51
C ASN A 149 -24.96 -49.68 -9.95
N THR A 150 -23.85 -50.36 -9.62
CA THR A 150 -23.65 -51.78 -9.97
C THR A 150 -23.78 -52.73 -8.78
N SER A 151 -24.00 -52.23 -7.57
CA SER A 151 -24.14 -53.05 -6.37
C SER A 151 -25.51 -52.87 -5.71
N THR A 152 -26.35 -53.91 -5.84
CA THR A 152 -27.46 -54.30 -4.93
C THR A 152 -28.62 -53.31 -4.82
N SER A 153 -29.76 -53.51 -5.49
CA SER A 153 -30.81 -54.53 -5.21
C SER A 153 -31.12 -54.75 -3.72
N ASN A 154 -32.37 -54.44 -3.39
CA ASN A 154 -33.17 -54.81 -2.22
C ASN A 154 -33.15 -53.99 -0.92
N LYS A 155 -34.33 -53.38 -0.71
CA LYS A 155 -35.14 -53.24 0.51
C LYS A 155 -34.95 -52.02 1.45
N THR A 156 -35.75 -51.00 1.13
CA THR A 156 -36.88 -50.44 1.92
C THR A 156 -36.64 -49.65 3.23
N LYS A 157 -36.93 -48.33 3.11
CA LYS A 157 -37.61 -47.36 4.02
C LYS A 157 -36.99 -47.04 5.39
N ALA A 158 -37.03 -45.82 5.92
CA ALA A 158 -37.22 -44.44 5.47
C ALA A 158 -37.20 -43.58 6.74
N LYS A 159 -36.39 -42.52 6.82
CA LYS A 159 -36.78 -41.14 7.19
C LYS A 159 -35.54 -40.25 7.18
N ALA A 160 -35.36 -39.54 6.08
CA ALA A 160 -34.46 -38.40 5.96
C ALA A 160 -35.33 -37.14 6.05
N ASN A 161 -35.03 -36.24 6.98
CA ASN A 161 -35.31 -34.82 6.76
C ASN A 161 -33.99 -34.25 6.22
N SER A 162 -33.89 -34.24 4.89
CA SER A 162 -32.90 -33.48 4.15
C SER A 162 -33.64 -32.23 3.70
N ASP A 163 -33.45 -31.12 4.42
CA ASP A 163 -33.80 -29.82 3.87
C ASP A 163 -32.77 -29.52 2.77
N ASP A 164 -33.26 -29.40 1.55
CA ASP A 164 -32.53 -28.95 0.37
C ASP A 164 -31.92 -27.57 0.64
N VAL A 165 -30.61 -27.51 0.87
CA VAL A 165 -29.87 -26.25 0.73
C VAL A 165 -29.50 -26.09 -0.74
N GLU A 166 -30.43 -25.49 -1.47
CA GLU A 166 -30.23 -24.92 -2.80
C GLU A 166 -29.22 -23.77 -2.67
N ILE A 167 -27.92 -24.03 -2.80
CA ILE A 167 -26.91 -22.98 -2.86
C ILE A 167 -27.02 -22.31 -4.23
N LYS A 168 -27.83 -21.24 -4.30
CA LYS A 168 -27.84 -20.30 -5.40
C LYS A 168 -26.49 -19.57 -5.39
N ILE A 169 -25.70 -19.79 -6.44
CA ILE A 169 -24.46 -19.06 -6.70
C ILE A 169 -24.84 -17.76 -7.39
N ASP A 170 -25.49 -16.87 -6.66
CA ASP A 170 -25.65 -15.46 -7.02
C ASP A 170 -25.40 -14.72 -5.71
N ASP A 171 -24.15 -14.32 -5.51
CA ASP A 171 -23.61 -13.35 -4.52
C ASP A 171 -22.16 -13.73 -4.17
N ILE A 172 -21.27 -13.70 -5.17
CA ILE A 172 -19.86 -13.39 -4.91
C ILE A 172 -19.74 -11.88 -5.17
N GLU A 173 -20.39 -11.09 -4.32
CA GLU A 173 -20.00 -9.70 -4.14
C GLU A 173 -18.58 -9.71 -3.58
N GLU A 174 -17.71 -9.02 -4.30
CA GLU A 174 -16.33 -8.75 -3.98
C GLU A 174 -16.22 -8.21 -2.55
N HIS A 175 -15.95 -9.09 -1.58
CA HIS A 175 -15.47 -8.69 -0.26
C HIS A 175 -14.03 -8.19 -0.42
N VAL A 176 -13.91 -6.97 -0.95
CA VAL A 176 -12.79 -6.08 -0.58
C VAL A 176 -12.93 -5.90 0.92
N GLU A 177 -12.04 -6.52 1.70
CA GLU A 177 -11.89 -6.20 3.11
C GLU A 177 -11.67 -4.69 3.22
N GLN A 178 -12.73 -3.95 3.52
CA GLN A 178 -12.63 -2.59 3.98
C GLN A 178 -11.84 -2.64 5.28
N ILE A 179 -10.57 -2.23 5.21
CA ILE A 179 -9.80 -1.92 6.41
C ILE A 179 -10.64 -0.92 7.19
N PRO A 180 -11.13 -1.26 8.40
CA PRO A 180 -11.99 -0.36 9.14
C PRO A 180 -11.22 0.94 9.40
N ALA A 181 -11.85 2.07 9.08
CA ALA A 181 -11.31 3.38 9.43
C ALA A 181 -11.00 3.40 10.94
N PRO A 182 -9.85 3.94 11.37
CA PRO A 182 -9.50 3.99 12.78
C PRO A 182 -10.60 4.76 13.54
N LYS A 183 -11.17 4.13 14.57
CA LYS A 183 -12.09 4.81 15.49
C LYS A 183 -11.32 5.95 16.16
N ALA A 184 -11.66 7.18 15.83
CA ALA A 184 -11.21 8.35 16.58
C ALA A 184 -11.69 8.20 18.03
N GLY A 185 -10.75 7.98 18.96
CA GLY A 185 -11.03 8.16 20.38
C GLY A 185 -11.35 9.63 20.66
N PRO A 186 -12.05 9.94 21.76
CA PRO A 186 -12.34 11.32 22.12
C PRO A 186 -11.03 12.11 22.24
N LEU A 187 -10.87 13.15 21.41
CA LEU A 187 -9.84 14.17 21.55
C LEU A 187 -10.05 14.85 22.90
N GLN A 188 -9.28 14.46 23.91
CA GLN A 188 -9.17 15.26 25.13
C GLN A 188 -8.34 16.49 24.79
N VAL A 189 -9.05 17.58 24.54
CA VAL A 189 -8.49 18.92 24.40
C VAL A 189 -8.22 19.42 25.82
N SER A 190 -6.95 19.59 26.19
CA SER A 190 -6.56 20.50 27.26
C SER A 190 -5.13 20.96 26.99
N LEU A 191 -5.02 22.13 26.37
CA LEU A 191 -3.77 22.89 26.28
C LEU A 191 -4.07 24.38 26.10
N PHE A 192 -4.86 24.91 27.05
CA PHE A 192 -4.85 26.32 27.44
C PHE A 192 -5.15 26.39 28.93
N ASP A 193 -4.11 26.16 29.73
CA ASP A 193 -3.98 26.80 31.05
C ASP A 193 -2.66 27.58 30.98
N LEU A 194 -2.77 28.83 30.50
CA LEU A 194 -1.77 29.90 30.63
C LEU A 194 -2.52 31.24 30.73
#